data_AF-A0A954PFL9-F1
#
_entry.id   AF-A0A954PFL9-F1
#
_cell.length_a   1.000
_cell.length_b   1.000
_cell.length_c   1.000
_cell.angle_alpha   90.00
_cell.angle_beta   90.00
_cell.angle_gamma   90.00
#
_symmetry.space_group_name_H-M   'P 1'
#
loop_
_entity.id
_entity.type
_entity.pdbx_description
1 polymer ?
#
loop_
_entity_poly.entity_id
_entity_poly.type
_entity_poly.pdbx_seq_one_letter_code
_entity_poly.pdbx_strand_id
1 'polypeptide(L)'
;MICPDRPTKSRCPIAVLGAGELVSHLRRLDNTTDESNYEFNAFRLAEDMQATHVLRPTDLRNLVKLCQLLAFTIADDGWLTDDTRAELFELADELDGVTRKWSTESDG
;
A
#
# COMPACT_ATOMS: atom_id res chain seq x y z
N MET A 1 -12.10 25.55 28.08
CA MET A 1 -11.53 25.20 26.77
C MET A 1 -12.17 23.89 26.36
N ILE A 2 -13.20 23.95 25.54
CA ILE A 2 -14.02 22.78 25.18
C ILE A 2 -13.24 22.04 24.10
N CYS A 3 -12.65 20.90 24.47
CA CYS A 3 -12.16 19.94 23.49
C CYS A 3 -13.40 19.41 22.76
N PRO A 4 -13.55 19.57 21.44
CA PRO A 4 -14.66 18.94 20.76
C PRO A 4 -14.34 17.45 20.68
N ASP A 5 -15.03 16.70 21.52
CA ASP A 5 -15.19 15.27 21.42
C ASP A 5 -15.83 14.97 20.05
N ARG A 6 -15.04 14.38 19.15
CA ARG A 6 -15.55 13.80 17.89
C ARG A 6 -15.18 12.32 17.94
N PRO A 7 -16.07 11.43 18.37
CA PRO A 7 -15.84 10.01 18.22
C PRO A 7 -16.21 9.67 16.78
N THR A 8 -15.29 9.16 15.94
CA THR A 8 -15.64 8.34 14.75
C THR A 8 -14.42 7.88 13.95
N LYS A 9 -14.54 6.63 13.46
CA LYS A 9 -13.73 5.88 12.48
C LYS A 9 -12.54 5.10 13.03
N SER A 10 -12.56 3.79 12.75
CA SER A 10 -11.55 2.85 13.18
C SER A 10 -10.20 3.27 12.56
N ARG A 11 -9.26 3.73 13.39
CA ARG A 11 -7.91 4.13 12.92
C ARG A 11 -7.00 2.94 12.61
N CYS A 12 -7.48 1.71 12.83
CA CYS A 12 -6.68 0.52 12.60
C CYS A 12 -6.50 0.28 11.10
N PRO A 13 -5.27 -0.02 10.66
CA PRO A 13 -5.06 -0.46 9.29
C PRO A 13 -5.86 -1.74 9.03
N ILE A 14 -6.50 -1.82 7.87
CA ILE A 14 -7.13 -3.05 7.38
C ILE A 14 -6.07 -4.06 6.90
N ALA A 15 -4.91 -3.55 6.46
CA ALA A 15 -3.75 -4.36 6.11
C ALA A 15 -2.45 -3.60 6.40
N VAL A 16 -1.41 -4.35 6.73
CA VAL A 16 -0.02 -3.87 6.81
C VAL A 16 0.77 -4.65 5.74
N LEU A 17 1.32 -3.93 4.77
CA LEU A 17 2.01 -4.51 3.62
C LEU A 17 3.51 -4.20 3.71
N GLY A 18 4.34 -5.18 3.37
CA GLY A 18 5.80 -5.06 3.44
C GLY A 18 6.50 -5.47 2.15
N ALA A 19 7.49 -4.69 1.74
CA ALA A 19 8.39 -5.00 0.64
C ALA A 19 9.83 -4.60 1.01
N GLY A 20 10.65 -5.58 1.41
CA GLY A 20 11.98 -5.32 1.97
C GLY A 20 11.90 -4.50 3.26
N GLU A 21 12.61 -3.37 3.33
CA GLU A 21 12.55 -2.44 4.46
C GLU A 21 11.33 -1.50 4.40
N LEU A 22 10.56 -1.50 3.31
CA LEU A 22 9.39 -0.62 3.18
C LEU A 22 8.14 -1.27 3.74
N VAL A 23 7.36 -0.47 4.45
CA VAL A 23 6.09 -0.84 5.04
C VAL A 23 5.02 0.19 4.66
N SER A 24 3.81 -0.30 4.40
CA SER A 24 2.61 0.51 4.16
C SER A 24 1.49 0.07 5.11
N HIS A 25 0.79 1.05 5.66
CA HIS A 25 -0.47 0.84 6.36
C HIS A 25 -1.61 1.22 5.42
N LEU A 26 -2.42 0.24 5.03
CA LEU A 26 -3.63 0.44 4.25
C LEU A 26 -4.82 0.64 5.19
N ARG A 27 -5.61 1.67 4.93
CA ARG A 27 -6.82 2.02 5.66
C ARG A 27 -7.96 2.24 4.68
N ARG A 28 -9.17 1.97 5.16
CA ARG A 28 -10.42 2.32 4.49
C ARG A 28 -11.16 3.33 5.35
N LEU A 29 -11.61 4.43 4.77
CA LEU A 29 -12.32 5.48 5.49
C LEU A 29 -13.82 5.15 5.56
N ASP A 30 -14.30 4.81 6.75
CA ASP A 30 -15.65 4.25 7.01
C ASP A 30 -16.88 5.15 6.70
N ASN A 31 -16.75 6.27 5.97
CA ASN A 31 -17.78 7.34 6.05
C ASN A 31 -18.18 8.00 4.74
N THR A 32 -17.85 7.41 3.60
CA THR A 32 -18.53 7.77 2.36
C THR A 32 -18.71 6.46 1.57
N THR A 33 -19.72 6.37 0.73
CA THR A 33 -19.87 5.29 -0.28
C THR A 33 -18.93 5.52 -1.48
N ASP A 34 -17.87 6.30 -1.27
CA ASP A 34 -16.94 6.72 -2.31
C ASP A 34 -15.80 5.71 -2.38
N GLU A 35 -15.56 5.19 -3.57
CA GLU A 35 -14.51 4.22 -3.88
C GLU A 35 -13.11 4.79 -3.64
N SER A 36 -13.01 6.12 -3.58
CA SER A 36 -11.79 6.90 -3.29
C SER A 36 -11.32 6.83 -1.83
N ASN A 37 -11.94 6.00 -0.98
CA ASN A 37 -11.75 5.99 0.47
C ASN A 37 -10.55 5.19 0.99
N TYR A 38 -9.70 4.69 0.12
CA TYR A 38 -8.47 4.03 0.54
C TYR A 38 -7.38 5.05 0.83
N GLU A 39 -6.80 4.97 2.02
CA GLU A 39 -5.60 5.70 2.38
C GLU A 39 -4.47 4.71 2.63
N PHE A 40 -3.31 4.99 2.05
CA PHE A 40 -2.10 4.26 2.33
C PHE A 40 -0.93 5.22 2.50
N ASN A 41 0.04 4.81 3.33
CA ASN A 41 1.31 5.51 3.48
C ASN A 41 2.46 4.60 3.06
N ALA A 42 3.66 5.14 2.90
CA ALA A 42 4.86 4.35 2.73
C ALA A 42 5.96 4.92 3.64
N PHE A 43 6.60 4.05 4.41
CA PHE A 43 7.73 4.41 5.24
C PHE A 43 8.72 3.25 5.27
N ARG A 44 9.97 3.57 5.57
CA ARG A 44 11.05 2.60 5.72
C ARG A 44 11.23 2.26 7.20
N LEU A 45 11.37 0.99 7.52
CA LEU A 45 11.68 0.53 8.86
C LEU A 45 13.20 0.43 9.01
N ALA A 46 13.78 1.21 9.92
CA ALA A 46 15.20 1.13 10.25
C ALA A 46 15.49 -0.03 11.21
N GLU A 47 16.77 -0.39 11.38
CA GLU A 47 17.22 -1.50 12.25
C GLU A 47 16.78 -1.34 13.71
N ASP A 48 16.60 -0.10 14.17
CA ASP A 48 16.11 0.24 15.50
C ASP A 48 14.57 0.22 15.62
N MET A 49 13.90 -0.34 14.60
CA MET A 49 12.44 -0.41 14.47
C MET A 49 11.77 0.98 14.38
N GLN A 50 12.54 2.05 14.09
CA GLN A 50 11.95 3.36 13.84
C GLN A 50 11.51 3.51 12.38
N ALA A 51 10.31 4.08 12.20
CA ALA A 51 9.79 4.43 10.90
C ALA A 51 10.42 5.75 10.42
N THR A 52 10.93 5.76 9.18
CA THR A 52 11.42 6.96 8.52
C THR A 52 10.75 7.16 7.17
N HIS A 53 10.52 8.42 6.80
CA HIS A 53 10.03 8.80 5.47
C HIS A 53 11.15 9.08 4.46
N VAL A 54 12.41 8.93 4.89
CA VAL A 54 13.58 9.10 4.01
C VAL A 54 13.83 7.80 3.25
N LEU A 55 13.49 7.83 1.96
CA LEU A 55 13.72 6.74 1.01
C LEU A 55 15.08 6.92 0.32
N ARG A 56 15.73 5.79 0.01
CA ARG A 56 17.02 5.71 -0.68
C ARG A 56 16.82 5.17 -2.10
N PRO A 57 17.76 5.42 -3.03
CA PRO A 57 17.68 4.85 -4.38
C PRO A 57 17.56 3.32 -4.41
N THR A 58 18.15 2.62 -3.43
CA THR A 58 18.04 1.17 -3.25
C THR A 58 16.61 0.70 -2.97
N ASP A 59 15.76 1.59 -2.44
CA ASP A 59 14.39 1.27 -2.07
C ASP A 59 13.44 1.33 -3.27
N LEU A 60 13.87 1.84 -4.42
CA LEU A 60 13.01 2.01 -5.61
C LEU A 60 12.40 0.69 -6.08
N ARG A 61 13.17 -0.40 -6.09
CA ARG A 61 12.64 -1.73 -6.46
C ARG A 61 11.59 -2.21 -5.46
N ASN A 62 11.87 -2.02 -4.17
CA ASN A 62 10.93 -2.36 -3.09
C ASN A 62 9.67 -1.50 -3.13
N LEU A 63 9.78 -0.22 -3.53
CA LEU A 63 8.65 0.69 -3.67
C LEU A 63 7.72 0.23 -4.79
N VAL A 64 8.27 -0.18 -5.95
CA VAL A 64 7.48 -0.75 -7.05
C VAL A 64 6.75 -2.03 -6.61
N LYS A 65 7.45 -2.91 -5.89
CA LYS A 65 6.82 -4.11 -5.31
C LYS A 65 5.76 -3.77 -4.27
N LEU A 66 5.94 -2.72 -3.48
CA LEU A 66 4.94 -2.25 -2.52
C LEU A 66 3.69 -1.73 -3.25
N CYS A 67 3.85 -0.98 -4.34
CA CYS A 67 2.75 -0.54 -5.19
C CYS A 67 1.98 -1.74 -5.79
N GLN A 68 2.70 -2.77 -6.25
CA GLN A 68 2.09 -4.01 -6.74
C GLN A 68 1.20 -4.66 -5.67
N LEU A 69 1.74 -4.81 -4.45
CA LEU A 69 1.00 -5.40 -3.32
C LEU A 69 -0.22 -4.55 -2.93
N LEU A 70 -0.08 -3.22 -2.94
CA LEU A 70 -1.17 -2.30 -2.65
C LEU A 70 -2.30 -2.44 -3.68
N ALA A 71 -1.97 -2.40 -4.97
CA ALA A 71 -2.96 -2.53 -6.05
C ALA A 71 -3.74 -3.84 -5.93
N PHE A 72 -3.04 -4.96 -5.74
CA PHE A 72 -3.67 -6.26 -5.54
C PHE A 72 -4.56 -6.28 -4.29
N THR A 73 -4.04 -5.81 -3.15
CA THR A 73 -4.77 -5.87 -1.87
C THR A 73 -6.03 -5.01 -1.88
N ILE A 74 -5.97 -3.83 -2.51
CA ILE A 74 -7.13 -2.95 -2.63
C ILE A 74 -8.18 -3.56 -3.58
N ALA A 75 -7.75 -4.17 -4.69
CA ALA A 75 -8.65 -4.86 -5.60
C ALA A 75 -9.33 -6.09 -4.95
N ASP A 76 -8.60 -6.82 -4.11
CA ASP A 76 -9.08 -8.03 -3.43
C ASP A 76 -10.00 -7.74 -2.22
N ASP A 77 -9.99 -6.51 -1.67
CA ASP A 77 -10.83 -6.13 -0.50
C ASP A 77 -12.35 -6.22 -0.77
N GLY A 78 -12.75 -6.35 -2.05
CA GLY A 78 -14.14 -6.63 -2.44
C GLY A 78 -15.12 -5.46 -2.27
N TRP A 79 -14.60 -4.27 -1.95
CA TRP A 79 -15.41 -3.07 -1.68
C TRP A 79 -15.49 -2.09 -2.87
N LEU A 80 -14.68 -2.30 -3.90
CA LEU A 80 -14.66 -1.52 -5.13
C LEU A 80 -15.68 -2.04 -6.16
N THR A 81 -16.14 -1.17 -7.06
CA THR A 81 -16.84 -1.52 -8.29
C THR A 81 -15.97 -2.39 -9.18
N ASP A 82 -16.64 -3.13 -10.06
CA ASP A 82 -15.97 -4.05 -10.98
C ASP A 82 -14.96 -3.33 -11.89
N ASP A 83 -15.21 -2.08 -12.28
CA ASP A 83 -14.35 -1.29 -13.16
C ASP A 83 -13.03 -0.91 -12.46
N THR A 84 -13.08 -0.19 -11.33
CA THR A 84 -11.87 0.19 -10.57
C THR A 84 -11.12 -1.03 -10.05
N ARG A 85 -11.85 -2.09 -9.67
CA ARG A 85 -11.24 -3.36 -9.28
C ARG A 85 -10.45 -3.97 -10.44
N ALA A 86 -10.99 -3.97 -11.65
CA ALA A 86 -10.31 -4.50 -12.83
C ALA A 86 -9.05 -3.69 -13.16
N GLU A 87 -9.13 -2.35 -13.13
CA GLU A 87 -7.98 -1.46 -13.36
C GLU A 87 -6.84 -1.73 -12.36
N LEU A 88 -7.17 -1.95 -11.08
CA LEU A 88 -6.17 -2.26 -10.05
C LEU A 88 -5.56 -3.66 -10.20
N PHE A 89 -6.33 -4.65 -10.65
CA PHE A 89 -5.77 -5.97 -10.98
C PHE A 89 -4.84 -5.91 -12.20
N GLU A 90 -5.21 -5.13 -13.23
CA GLU A 90 -4.35 -4.89 -14.39
C GLU A 90 -3.05 -4.20 -13.97
N LEU A 91 -3.15 -3.13 -13.15
CA LEU A 91 -1.97 -2.46 -12.60
C LEU A 91 -1.09 -3.42 -11.79
N ALA A 92 -1.68 -4.29 -10.96
CA ALA A 92 -0.93 -5.27 -10.19
C ALA A 92 -0.19 -6.26 -11.10
N ASP A 93 -0.81 -6.71 -12.21
CA ASP A 93 -0.18 -7.62 -13.17
C ASP A 93 0.94 -6.94 -13.96
N GLU A 94 0.74 -5.69 -14.41
CA GLU A 94 1.78 -4.91 -15.08
C GLU A 94 3.01 -4.70 -14.19
N LEU A 95 2.80 -4.34 -12.93
CA LEU A 95 3.87 -4.15 -11.95
C LEU A 95 4.56 -5.48 -11.62
N ASP A 96 3.82 -6.59 -11.53
CA ASP A 96 4.39 -7.92 -11.35
C ASP A 96 5.29 -8.32 -12.54
N GLY A 97 4.91 -7.96 -13.77
CA GLY A 97 5.73 -8.14 -14.96
C GLY A 97 7.06 -7.37 -14.89
N VAL A 98 7.08 -6.21 -14.21
CA VAL A 98 8.31 -5.44 -13.96
C VAL A 98 9.15 -6.08 -12.85
N THR A 99 8.54 -6.48 -11.74
CA THR A 99 9.27 -7.04 -10.58
C THR A 99 9.83 -8.44 -10.87
N ARG A 100 9.14 -9.26 -11.68
CA ARG A 100 9.65 -10.56 -12.14
C ARG A 100 10.96 -10.43 -12.90
N LYS A 101 11.08 -9.45 -13.83
CA LYS A 101 12.30 -9.24 -14.62
C LYS A 101 13.55 -9.03 -13.74
N TRP A 102 13.40 -8.33 -12.62
CA TRP A 102 14.51 -8.09 -11.69
C TRP A 102 14.94 -9.33 -10.90
N SER A 103 14.03 -10.28 -10.72
CA SER A 103 14.34 -11.55 -10.05
C SER A 103 15.14 -12.48 -10.97
N THR A 104 14.84 -12.46 -12.27
CA THR A 104 15.53 -13.30 -13.27
C THR A 104 16.93 -12.79 -13.64
N GLU A 105 17.20 -11.49 -13.50
CA GLU A 105 18.51 -10.90 -13.82
C GLU A 105 19.56 -11.02 -12.69
N SER A 106 19.18 -11.48 -11.50
CA SER A 106 20.11 -11.60 -10.35
C SER A 106 20.82 -12.97 -10.27
N ASP A 107 20.49 -13.92 -11.16
CA ASP A 107 21.09 -15.27 -11.23
C ASP A 107 22.17 -15.40 -12.33
N GLY A 108 22.74 -14.28 -12.81
CA GLY A 108 23.75 -14.24 -13.88
C GLY A 108 25.13 -13.78 -13.43
#